data_AF-A0A950IET8-F1
#
_entry.id   AF-A0A950IET8-F1
#
_cell.length_a   1.000
_cell.length_b   1.000
_cell.length_c   1.000
_cell.angle_alpha   90.00
_cell.angle_beta   90.00
_cell.angle_gamma   90.00
#
_symmetry.space_group_name_H-M   'P 1'
#
loop_
_entity.id
_entity.type
_entity.pdbx_description
1 polymer ?
#
loop_
_entity_poly.entity_id
_entity_poly.type
_entity_poly.pdbx_seq_one_letter_code
_entity_poly.pdbx_strand_id
1 'polypeptide(L)'
;MAKLGLPPPPIIVDLADLPIVTLAPGTTLMRIYDPRSTYRPRPRGFRANGPRLRSDHHRGAAAGSVILPADDPDRAVYYAAFTLSGAVVEVFGDARVIERGSFRVVSSTLREAMDVLDLRADAAMRAGVLAAIGSVE
;
A
#
# COMPACT_ATOMS: atom_id res chain seq x y z
N MET A 1 12.83 -13.99 -39.66
CA MET A 1 13.16 -12.59 -39.33
C MET A 1 12.32 -12.21 -38.11
N ALA A 2 12.90 -12.23 -36.90
CA ALA A 2 12.16 -11.92 -35.68
C ALA A 2 12.17 -10.41 -35.46
N LYS A 3 10.99 -9.78 -35.44
CA LYS A 3 10.84 -8.35 -35.16
C LYS A 3 10.90 -8.20 -33.64
N LEU A 4 12.05 -7.82 -33.09
CA LEU A 4 12.13 -7.39 -31.69
C LEU A 4 11.22 -6.16 -31.55
N GLY A 5 10.15 -6.27 -30.78
CA GLY A 5 9.36 -5.10 -30.39
C GLY A 5 10.28 -4.16 -29.62
N LEU A 6 10.39 -2.90 -30.05
CA LEU A 6 11.06 -1.88 -29.26
C LEU A 6 10.40 -1.84 -27.86
N PRO A 7 11.18 -1.61 -26.79
CA PRO A 7 10.58 -1.43 -25.47
C PRO A 7 9.55 -0.30 -25.55
N PRO A 8 8.42 -0.41 -24.83
CA PRO A 8 7.44 0.66 -24.79
C PRO A 8 8.13 1.98 -24.39
N PRO A 9 7.74 3.11 -24.99
CA PRO A 9 8.33 4.40 -24.65
C PRO A 9 8.24 4.65 -23.14
N PRO A 10 9.23 5.32 -22.54
CA PRO A 10 9.21 5.63 -21.12
C PRO A 10 7.95 6.42 -20.78
N ILE A 11 7.17 5.94 -19.82
CA ILE A 11 6.02 6.67 -19.30
C ILE A 11 6.57 7.83 -18.48
N ILE A 12 6.44 9.04 -19.02
CA ILE A 12 6.69 10.26 -18.25
C ILE A 12 5.43 10.54 -17.45
N VAL A 13 5.51 10.34 -16.13
CA VAL A 13 4.41 10.66 -15.21
C VAL A 13 4.53 12.13 -14.81
N ASP A 14 3.52 12.94 -15.14
CA ASP A 14 3.39 14.28 -14.57
C ASP A 14 2.68 14.18 -13.21
N LEU A 15 3.45 14.34 -12.14
CA LEU A 15 2.93 14.27 -10.78
C LEU A 15 1.93 15.40 -10.47
N ALA A 16 2.00 16.53 -11.18
CA ALA A 16 1.08 17.64 -10.99
C ALA A 16 -0.33 17.35 -11.55
N ASP A 17 -0.43 16.41 -12.49
CA ASP A 17 -1.68 16.03 -13.14
C ASP A 17 -2.39 14.87 -12.41
N LEU A 18 -1.74 14.29 -11.40
CA LEU A 18 -2.33 13.19 -10.64
C LEU A 18 -3.42 13.70 -9.67
N PRO A 19 -4.59 13.04 -9.62
CA PRO A 19 -5.69 13.50 -8.78
C PRO A 19 -5.34 13.34 -7.30
N ILE A 20 -5.53 14.43 -6.55
CA ILE A 20 -5.42 14.46 -5.10
C ILE A 20 -6.83 14.57 -4.52
N VAL A 21 -7.12 13.75 -3.52
CA VAL A 21 -8.33 13.86 -2.71
C VAL A 21 -7.94 14.20 -1.29
N THR A 22 -8.57 15.24 -0.73
CA THR A 22 -8.41 15.58 0.69
C THR A 22 -9.40 14.79 1.53
N LEU A 23 -8.89 13.98 2.44
CA LEU A 23 -9.69 13.35 3.48
C LEU A 23 -9.91 14.35 4.60
N ALA A 24 -11.16 14.63 4.94
CA ALA A 24 -11.50 15.59 5.98
C ALA A 24 -11.12 15.07 7.39
N PRO A 25 -10.85 15.97 8.36
CA PRO A 25 -10.87 15.61 9.77
C PRO A 25 -12.18 14.87 10.12
N GLY A 26 -12.11 13.87 10.99
CA GLY A 26 -13.28 13.04 11.30
C GLY A 26 -13.47 11.84 10.36
N THR A 27 -12.75 11.77 9.23
CA THR A 27 -12.78 10.59 8.35
C THR A 27 -12.34 9.36 9.14
N THR A 28 -13.16 8.30 9.07
CA THR A 28 -12.90 7.04 9.76
C THR A 28 -12.20 6.05 8.84
N LEU A 29 -11.13 5.44 9.35
CA LEU A 29 -10.33 4.42 8.69
C LEU A 29 -10.35 3.15 9.52
N MET A 30 -10.61 2.03 8.85
CA MET A 30 -10.71 0.69 9.43
C MET A 30 -9.45 -0.10 9.10
N ARG A 31 -8.86 -0.74 10.11
CA ARG A 31 -7.72 -1.63 9.97
C ARG A 31 -8.01 -2.95 10.66
N ILE A 32 -7.67 -4.04 9.98
CA ILE A 32 -7.58 -5.37 10.58
C ILE A 32 -6.10 -5.78 10.56
N TYR A 33 -5.61 -6.31 11.68
CA TYR A 33 -4.21 -6.74 11.78
C TYR A 33 -4.05 -7.92 12.74
N ASP A 34 -3.06 -8.78 12.50
CA ASP A 34 -2.65 -9.80 13.47
C ASP A 34 -1.50 -9.25 14.34
N PRO A 35 -1.71 -9.00 15.65
CA PRO A 35 -0.65 -8.55 16.55
C PRO A 35 0.50 -9.57 16.70
N ARG A 36 0.28 -10.84 16.32
CA ARG A 36 1.27 -11.92 16.36
C ARG A 36 2.05 -12.04 15.06
N SER A 37 1.70 -11.28 14.02
CA SER A 37 2.48 -11.20 12.79
C SER A 37 3.94 -10.85 13.09
N THR A 38 4.88 -11.41 12.32
CA THR A 38 6.31 -11.10 12.39
C THR A 38 6.61 -9.61 12.29
N TYR A 39 5.72 -8.84 11.65
CA TYR A 39 5.85 -7.38 11.48
C TYR A 39 5.36 -6.57 12.68
N ARG A 40 4.84 -7.23 13.72
CA ARG A 40 4.35 -6.65 14.99
C ARG A 40 3.54 -5.36 14.81
N PRO A 41 2.51 -5.36 13.94
CA PRO A 41 1.72 -4.16 13.68
C PRO A 41 1.06 -3.66 14.97
N ARG A 42 1.07 -2.34 15.14
CA ARG A 42 0.39 -1.65 16.25
C ARG A 42 -0.93 -1.04 15.74
N PRO A 43 -1.96 -0.88 16.61
CA PRO A 43 -3.27 -0.31 16.24
C PRO A 43 -3.21 0.95 15.38
N ARG A 44 -2.36 1.90 15.79
CA ARG A 44 -2.15 3.22 15.17
C ARG A 44 -0.71 3.42 14.69
N GLY A 45 0.08 2.33 14.65
CA GLY A 45 1.47 2.40 14.25
C GLY A 45 1.65 2.15 12.77
N PHE A 46 2.58 2.88 12.19
CA PHE A 46 3.03 2.70 10.82
C PHE A 46 4.17 1.67 10.81
N ARG A 47 4.22 0.83 9.76
CA ARG A 47 5.32 -0.13 9.58
C ARG A 47 6.47 0.57 8.85
N ALA A 48 7.62 0.68 9.49
CA ALA A 48 8.84 1.27 8.92
C ALA A 48 9.74 0.24 8.20
N ASN A 49 9.47 -1.06 8.34
CA ASN A 49 10.22 -2.11 7.65
C ASN A 49 9.62 -2.42 6.27
N GLY A 50 10.38 -2.29 5.18
CA GLY A 50 9.92 -2.60 3.80
C GLY A 50 11.01 -2.40 2.74
N PRO A 51 10.70 -2.52 1.44
CA PRO A 51 9.37 -2.76 0.86
C PRO A 51 9.00 -4.25 0.88
N ARG A 52 7.73 -4.56 1.14
CA ARG A 52 7.17 -5.95 1.18
C ARG A 52 5.84 -6.08 0.47
N LEU A 53 5.04 -5.01 0.46
CA LEU A 53 3.71 -4.99 -0.12
C LEU A 53 3.66 -3.99 -1.28
N ARG A 54 2.63 -4.13 -2.10
CA ARG A 54 2.44 -3.45 -3.39
C ARG A 54 2.47 -1.91 -3.35
N SER A 55 2.25 -1.31 -2.19
CA SER A 55 2.24 0.15 -2.00
C SER A 55 3.27 0.62 -0.97
N ASP A 56 4.25 -0.21 -0.66
CA ASP A 56 5.36 0.17 0.19
C ASP A 56 6.30 1.12 -0.55
N HIS A 57 6.61 2.25 0.09
CA HIS A 57 7.49 3.29 -0.47
C HIS A 57 8.88 3.30 0.21
N HIS A 58 9.16 2.34 1.10
CA HIS A 58 10.46 2.16 1.74
C HIS A 58 11.56 1.96 0.69
N ARG A 59 12.78 2.42 1.00
CA ARG A 59 13.92 2.26 0.07
C ARG A 59 14.49 0.84 0.05
N GLY A 60 14.33 0.08 1.13
CA GLY A 60 14.98 -1.21 1.32
C GLY A 60 16.50 -1.10 1.48
N ALA A 61 17.18 -2.25 1.51
CA ALA A 61 18.63 -2.35 1.51
C ALA A 61 19.11 -2.99 0.21
N ALA A 62 20.12 -2.38 -0.42
CA ALA A 62 20.73 -2.93 -1.63
C ALA A 62 21.60 -4.15 -1.30
N ALA A 63 21.32 -5.27 -1.96
CA ALA A 63 22.13 -6.49 -1.92
C ALA A 63 22.46 -6.90 -3.36
N GLY A 64 23.48 -6.26 -3.93
CA GLY A 64 23.79 -6.40 -5.36
C GLY A 64 22.73 -5.71 -6.23
N SER A 65 22.13 -6.46 -7.16
CA SER A 65 21.03 -6.00 -8.02
C SER A 65 19.64 -6.17 -7.41
N VAL A 66 19.55 -6.68 -6.17
CA VAL A 66 18.28 -6.94 -5.48
C VAL A 66 18.08 -5.94 -4.35
N ILE A 67 16.84 -5.46 -4.18
CA ILE A 67 16.43 -4.65 -3.04
C ILE A 67 15.73 -5.57 -2.03
N LEU A 68 16.31 -5.68 -0.84
CA LEU A 68 15.74 -6.48 0.25
C LEU A 68 14.96 -5.58 1.23
N PRO A 69 13.90 -6.10 1.88
CA PRO A 69 13.20 -5.35 2.91
C PRO A 69 14.13 -4.98 4.07
N ALA A 70 14.13 -3.72 4.49
CA ALA A 70 14.91 -3.21 5.61
C ALA A 70 14.11 -2.15 6.39
N ASP A 71 14.58 -1.80 7.58
CA ASP A 71 14.01 -0.68 8.33
C ASP A 71 14.36 0.65 7.66
N ASP A 72 13.35 1.46 7.35
CA ASP A 72 13.47 2.82 6.82
C ASP A 72 12.74 3.76 7.79
N PRO A 73 13.45 4.40 8.74
CA PRO A 73 12.82 5.21 9.79
C PRO A 73 12.10 6.45 9.24
N ASP A 74 12.43 6.89 8.02
CA ASP A 74 11.84 8.07 7.38
C ASP A 74 10.57 7.72 6.59
N ARG A 75 10.31 6.43 6.33
CA ARG A 75 9.22 5.98 5.46
C ARG A 75 8.44 4.88 6.15
N ALA A 76 7.18 5.13 6.44
CA ALA A 76 6.35 4.16 7.14
C ALA A 76 4.93 4.11 6.57
N VAL A 77 4.35 2.91 6.54
CA VAL A 77 3.04 2.65 5.91
C VAL A 77 1.97 2.27 6.92
N TYR A 78 0.76 2.78 6.71
CA TYR A 78 -0.45 2.39 7.44
C TYR A 78 -1.52 1.95 6.45
N TYR A 79 -1.76 0.64 6.36
CA TYR A 79 -2.82 0.09 5.53
C TYR A 79 -4.15 0.11 6.28
N ALA A 80 -5.14 0.77 5.68
CA ALA A 80 -6.50 0.86 6.18
C ALA A 80 -7.48 1.07 5.02
N ALA A 81 -8.75 0.79 5.29
CA ALA A 81 -9.85 0.97 4.35
C ALA A 81 -10.89 1.94 4.92
N PHE A 82 -11.72 2.53 4.05
CA PHE A 82 -12.83 3.39 4.49
C PHE A 82 -13.97 2.62 5.18
N THR A 83 -14.04 1.30 4.99
CA THR A 83 -15.10 0.45 5.54
C THR A 83 -14.52 -0.81 6.16
N LEU A 84 -15.27 -1.41 7.09
CA LEU A 84 -14.89 -2.69 7.67
C LEU A 84 -14.85 -3.79 6.60
N SER A 85 -15.81 -3.80 5.66
CA SER A 85 -15.83 -4.75 4.54
C SER A 85 -14.59 -4.61 3.65
N GLY A 86 -14.14 -3.39 3.38
CA GLY A 86 -12.88 -3.16 2.66
C GLY A 86 -11.68 -3.72 3.41
N ALA A 87 -11.60 -3.49 4.72
CA ALA A 87 -10.51 -4.03 5.54
C ALA A 87 -10.52 -5.57 5.62
N VAL A 88 -11.71 -6.20 5.56
CA VAL A 88 -11.86 -7.67 5.48
C VAL A 88 -11.34 -8.20 4.14
N VAL A 89 -11.68 -7.56 3.02
CA VAL A 89 -11.20 -7.96 1.69
C VAL A 89 -9.67 -7.92 1.62
N GLU A 90 -9.06 -6.89 2.18
CA GLU A 90 -7.59 -6.78 2.24
C GLU A 90 -6.93 -7.94 2.99
N VAL A 91 -7.43 -8.27 4.19
CA VAL A 91 -6.88 -9.41 4.96
C VAL A 91 -7.15 -10.74 4.26
N PHE A 92 -8.32 -10.90 3.64
CA PHE A 92 -8.65 -12.12 2.91
C PHE A 92 -7.78 -12.31 1.66
N GLY A 93 -7.42 -11.22 0.97
CA GLY A 93 -6.51 -11.26 -0.18
C GLY A 93 -5.15 -11.87 0.18
N ASP A 94 -4.59 -11.48 1.32
CA ASP A 94 -3.28 -11.96 1.78
C ASP A 94 -3.39 -13.35 2.45
N ALA A 95 -4.30 -13.50 3.43
CA ALA A 95 -4.34 -14.69 4.29
C ALA A 95 -5.12 -15.86 3.68
N ARG A 96 -5.96 -15.61 2.65
CA ARG A 96 -6.92 -16.55 2.02
C ARG A 96 -7.97 -17.15 2.96
N VAL A 97 -7.74 -17.13 4.28
CA VAL A 97 -8.64 -17.57 5.35
C VAL A 97 -8.47 -16.62 6.54
N ILE A 98 -9.59 -16.12 7.08
CA ILE A 98 -9.58 -15.33 8.32
C ILE A 98 -9.98 -16.25 9.48
N GLU A 99 -8.99 -16.69 10.25
CA GLU A 99 -9.23 -17.46 11.47
C GLU A 99 -9.71 -16.57 12.62
N ARG A 100 -10.62 -17.11 13.44
CA ARG A 100 -11.11 -16.41 14.63
C ARG A 100 -10.01 -16.36 15.71
N GLY A 101 -9.83 -15.20 16.33
CA GLY A 101 -8.97 -15.02 17.52
C GLY A 101 -7.56 -14.46 17.27
N SER A 102 -7.07 -14.54 16.03
CA SER A 102 -5.76 -14.00 15.63
C SER A 102 -5.81 -12.50 15.35
N PHE A 103 -6.80 -12.05 14.59
CA PHE A 103 -6.91 -10.67 14.16
C PHE A 103 -7.53 -9.74 15.20
N ARG A 104 -7.23 -8.45 15.08
CA ARG A 104 -7.83 -7.34 15.82
C ARG A 104 -8.33 -6.30 14.83
N VAL A 105 -9.44 -5.66 15.17
CA VAL A 105 -10.06 -4.58 14.39
C VAL A 105 -9.81 -3.26 15.11
N VAL A 106 -9.41 -2.24 14.36
CA VAL A 106 -9.24 -0.86 14.86
C VAL A 106 -9.98 0.09 13.94
N SER A 107 -10.70 1.01 14.55
CA SER A 107 -11.25 2.21 13.92
C SER A 107 -10.40 3.40 14.36
N SER A 108 -9.83 4.11 13.39
CA SER A 108 -9.07 5.34 13.62
C SER A 108 -9.73 6.50 12.92
N THR A 109 -9.80 7.64 13.60
CA THR A 109 -10.35 8.87 13.04
C THR A 109 -9.22 9.84 12.73
N LEU A 110 -9.23 10.43 11.53
CA LEU A 110 -8.28 11.48 11.18
C LEU A 110 -8.51 12.71 12.08
N ARG A 111 -7.42 13.23 12.65
CA ARG A 111 -7.44 14.45 13.48
C ARG A 111 -7.40 15.72 12.63
N GLU A 112 -6.73 15.62 11.50
CA GLU A 112 -6.45 16.71 10.58
C GLU A 112 -6.78 16.26 9.16
N ALA A 113 -6.91 17.23 8.25
CA ALA A 113 -7.09 16.91 6.85
C ALA A 113 -5.84 16.19 6.32
N MET A 114 -6.03 15.22 5.44
CA MET A 114 -4.93 14.48 4.85
C MET A 114 -5.15 14.36 3.34
N ASP A 115 -4.22 14.92 2.59
CA ASP A 115 -4.19 14.74 1.14
C ASP A 115 -3.69 13.34 0.80
N VAL A 116 -4.43 12.66 -0.06
CA VAL A 116 -4.06 11.34 -0.57
C VAL A 116 -4.07 11.36 -2.09
N LEU A 117 -3.11 10.66 -2.66
CA LEU A 117 -3.09 10.39 -4.09
C LEU A 117 -4.22 9.42 -4.43
N ASP A 118 -5.14 9.84 -5.29
CA ASP A 118 -6.27 9.03 -5.70
C ASP A 118 -5.90 8.15 -6.88
N LEU A 119 -5.53 6.90 -6.59
CA LEU A 119 -5.17 5.92 -7.62
C LEU A 119 -6.36 5.14 -8.19
N ARG A 120 -7.61 5.55 -7.92
CA ARG A 120 -8.79 4.85 -8.46
C ARG A 120 -8.92 5.07 -9.98
N ALA A 121 -9.71 4.20 -10.63
CA ALA A 121 -9.96 4.24 -12.06
C ALA A 121 -8.65 4.23 -12.89
N ASP A 122 -8.51 5.14 -13.86
CA ASP A 122 -7.35 5.25 -14.74
C ASP A 122 -6.17 6.01 -14.12
N ALA A 123 -6.36 6.63 -12.95
CA ALA A 123 -5.32 7.40 -12.28
C ALA A 123 -4.11 6.55 -11.87
N ALA A 124 -4.32 5.27 -11.52
CA ALA A 124 -3.22 4.32 -11.32
C ALA A 124 -2.34 4.19 -12.56
N MET A 125 -2.94 3.97 -13.74
CA MET A 125 -2.22 3.82 -14.99
C MET A 125 -1.47 5.12 -15.35
N ARG A 126 -2.11 6.28 -15.14
CA ARG A 126 -1.50 7.61 -15.33
C ARG A 126 -0.31 7.84 -14.38
N ALA A 127 -0.38 7.31 -13.15
CA ALA A 127 0.69 7.33 -12.17
C ALA A 127 1.82 6.33 -12.49
N GLY A 128 1.75 5.60 -13.62
CA GLY A 128 2.75 4.61 -14.00
C GLY A 128 2.68 3.32 -13.19
N VAL A 129 1.56 3.07 -12.49
CA VAL A 129 1.30 1.80 -11.80
C VAL A 129 1.17 0.71 -12.87
N LEU A 130 2.14 -0.20 -12.90
CA LEU A 130 2.09 -1.37 -13.79
C LEU A 130 1.03 -2.36 -13.29
N ALA A 131 0.38 -3.07 -14.22
CA ALA A 131 -0.63 -4.08 -13.89
C ALA A 131 -0.11 -5.16 -12.90
N ALA A 132 1.21 -5.38 -12.86
CA ALA A 132 1.88 -6.29 -11.93
C ALA A 132 1.71 -5.92 -10.43
N ILE A 133 1.31 -4.69 -10.09
CA ILE A 133 1.00 -4.29 -8.69
C ILE A 133 -0.21 -5.05 -8.11
N GLY A 134 -1.08 -5.60 -8.96
CA GLY A 134 -2.19 -6.47 -8.55
C GLY A 134 -1.79 -7.94 -8.34
N SER A 135 -0.58 -8.32 -8.71
CA SER A 135 -0.06 -9.69 -8.61
C SER A 135 0.79 -9.80 -7.35
N VAL A 136 0.31 -10.55 -6.36
CA VAL A 136 1.17 -11.09 -5.31
C VAL A 136 1.68 -12.43 -5.83
N GLU A 137 2.98 -12.55 -6.11
CA GLU A 137 3.63 -13.86 -6.28
C GLU A 137 3.76 -14.58 -4.94
#